data_AF-A0A7R9UJV5-F1
#
_entry.id   AF-A0A7R9UJV5-F1
#
_cell.length_a   1.000
_cell.length_b   1.000
_cell.length_c   1.000
_cell.angle_alpha   90.00
_cell.angle_beta   90.00
_cell.angle_gamma   90.00
#
_symmetry.space_group_name_H-M   'P 1'
#
loop_
_entity.id
_entity.type
_entity.pdbx_description
1 polymer ?
#
loop_
_entity_poly.entity_id
_entity_poly.type
_entity_poly.pdbx_seq_one_letter_code
_entity_poly.pdbx_strand_id
1 'polypeptide(L)'
;AYVLHKGMERGDRTTHELLLKCVIIITSVVPRHLPMQTAMAVNTALMALMKKGIFCTEPYRVPFAGKIDSVLFDKTGTLTSDKLVPVGVVNAAAGAAPPAQVEVRHASMECAIVLAGCHSLVSVADVAELVGDP
;
A
#
# COMPACT_ATOMS: atom_id res chain seq x y z
N ALA A 1 44.64 -8.36 -14.08
CA ALA A 1 46.09 -8.44 -14.36
C ALA A 1 46.45 -9.24 -15.62
N TYR A 2 45.69 -10.28 -15.99
CA TYR A 2 46.04 -11.22 -17.08
C TYR A 2 46.43 -10.56 -18.42
N VAL A 3 45.59 -9.66 -18.96
CA VAL A 3 45.80 -9.04 -20.28
C VAL A 3 47.09 -8.23 -20.37
N LEU A 4 47.42 -7.49 -19.30
CA LEU A 4 48.64 -6.69 -19.23
C LEU A 4 49.87 -7.59 -19.13
N HIS A 5 49.86 -8.57 -18.21
CA HIS A 5 50.99 -9.47 -17.97
C HIS A 5 51.31 -10.32 -19.20
N LYS A 6 50.30 -10.95 -19.81
CA LYS A 6 50.47 -11.76 -21.03
C LYS A 6 50.81 -10.93 -22.26
N GLY A 7 50.39 -9.67 -22.31
CA GLY A 7 50.79 -8.77 -23.40
C GLY A 7 52.24 -8.31 -23.29
N MET A 8 52.72 -8.02 -22.08
CA MET A 8 54.13 -7.71 -21.84
C MET A 8 55.05 -8.92 -22.11
N GLU A 9 54.63 -10.13 -21.73
CA GLU A 9 55.37 -11.37 -22.04
C GLU A 9 55.48 -11.65 -23.55
N ARG A 10 54.45 -11.31 -24.34
CA ARG A 10 54.43 -11.57 -25.78
C ARG A 10 55.19 -10.54 -26.60
N GLY A 11 55.29 -9.29 -26.12
CA GLY A 11 55.98 -8.21 -26.83
C GLY A 11 55.39 -7.87 -28.21
N ASP A 12 54.20 -8.38 -28.54
CA ASP A 12 53.56 -8.26 -29.86
C ASP A 12 52.85 -6.91 -30.07
N ARG A 13 52.77 -6.09 -29.02
CA ARG A 13 51.97 -4.85 -28.96
C ARG A 13 52.69 -3.77 -28.18
N THR A 14 52.38 -2.53 -28.51
CA THR A 14 52.89 -1.37 -27.78
C THR A 14 52.23 -1.25 -26.40
N THR A 15 52.93 -0.63 -25.45
CA THR A 15 52.39 -0.34 -24.12
C THR A 15 51.10 0.46 -24.19
N HIS A 16 50.98 1.37 -25.16
CA HIS A 16 49.79 2.19 -25.37
C HIS A 16 48.57 1.35 -25.81
N GLU A 17 48.76 0.39 -26.71
CA GLU A 17 47.68 -0.54 -27.11
C GLU A 17 47.26 -1.47 -25.98
N LEU A 18 48.22 -1.94 -25.18
CA LEU A 18 47.96 -2.76 -23.98
C LEU A 18 47.16 -2.00 -22.94
N LEU A 19 47.50 -0.72 -22.72
CA LEU A 19 46.81 0.17 -21.81
C LEU A 19 45.38 0.47 -22.31
N LEU A 20 45.22 0.80 -23.59
CA LEU A 20 43.90 1.00 -24.23
C LEU A 20 43.01 -0.25 -24.10
N LYS A 21 43.56 -1.45 -24.33
CA LYS A 21 42.80 -2.70 -24.15
C LYS A 21 42.34 -2.91 -22.72
N CYS A 22 43.19 -2.60 -21.73
CA CYS A 22 42.79 -2.67 -20.33
C CYS A 22 41.66 -1.67 -20.01
N VAL A 23 41.74 -0.45 -20.52
CA VAL A 23 40.70 0.58 -20.36
C VAL A 23 39.38 0.14 -21.01
N ILE A 24 39.42 -0.41 -22.24
CA ILE A 24 38.22 -0.91 -22.93
C ILE A 24 37.54 -2.03 -22.15
N ILE A 25 38.31 -2.95 -21.57
CA ILE A 25 37.74 -4.03 -20.73
C ILE A 25 36.99 -3.42 -19.54
N ILE A 26 37.60 -2.45 -18.85
CA ILE A 26 36.98 -1.79 -17.70
C ILE A 26 35.73 -1.01 -18.12
N THR A 27 35.77 -0.26 -19.23
CA THR A 27 34.63 0.55 -19.67
C THR A 27 33.51 -0.27 -20.30
N SER A 28 33.81 -1.46 -20.83
CA SER A 28 32.81 -2.36 -21.44
C SER A 28 32.04 -3.20 -20.42
N VAL A 29 32.51 -3.32 -19.18
CA VAL A 29 31.90 -4.21 -18.17
C VAL A 29 30.50 -3.75 -17.74
N VAL A 30 30.24 -2.44 -17.79
CA VAL A 30 28.92 -1.89 -17.48
C VAL A 30 28.25 -1.48 -18.79
N PRO A 31 27.17 -2.17 -19.21
CA PRO A 31 26.43 -1.76 -20.39
C PRO A 31 25.86 -0.36 -20.19
N ARG A 32 26.25 0.58 -21.07
CA ARG A 32 25.77 1.98 -21.09
C ARG A 32 24.25 2.15 -21.16
N HIS A 33 23.51 1.08 -21.51
CA HIS A 33 22.05 1.08 -21.65
C HIS A 33 21.32 0.69 -20.35
N LEU A 34 22.02 0.14 -19.37
CA LEU A 34 21.41 -0.37 -18.15
C LEU A 34 20.67 0.71 -17.33
N PRO A 35 21.22 1.93 -17.11
CA PRO A 35 20.49 2.99 -16.42
C PRO A 35 19.20 3.44 -17.12
N MET A 36 19.23 3.45 -18.45
CA MET A 36 18.09 3.83 -19.29
C MET A 36 16.96 2.82 -19.18
N GLN A 37 17.28 1.52 -19.21
CA GLN A 37 16.29 0.45 -19.06
C GLN A 37 15.62 0.49 -17.68
N THR A 38 16.39 0.69 -16.61
CA THR A 38 15.83 0.82 -15.26
C THR A 38 14.91 2.03 -15.13
N ALA A 39 15.28 3.18 -15.73
CA ALA A 39 14.43 4.38 -15.72
C ALA A 39 13.13 4.16 -16.49
N MET A 40 13.20 3.52 -17.67
CA MET A 40 12.03 3.21 -18.48
C MET A 40 11.07 2.26 -17.73
N ALA A 41 11.59 1.21 -17.11
CA ALA A 41 10.80 0.26 -16.34
C ALA A 41 10.05 0.95 -15.18
N VAL A 42 10.73 1.81 -14.41
CA VAL A 42 10.12 2.56 -13.31
C VAL A 42 9.03 3.51 -13.82
N ASN A 43 9.29 4.24 -14.90
CA ASN A 43 8.30 5.17 -15.47
C ASN A 43 7.06 4.45 -16.01
N THR A 44 7.22 3.29 -16.65
CA THR A 44 6.09 2.47 -17.08
C THR A 44 5.28 1.97 -15.89
N ALA A 45 5.93 1.55 -14.80
CA ALA A 45 5.25 1.13 -13.58
C ALA A 45 4.47 2.29 -12.93
N LEU A 46 5.06 3.50 -12.87
CA LEU A 46 4.36 4.69 -12.38
C LEU A 46 3.11 5.02 -13.18
N MET A 47 3.20 5.01 -14.52
CA MET A 47 2.03 5.24 -15.37
C MET A 47 0.93 4.20 -15.14
N ALA A 48 1.29 2.94 -14.90
CA ALA A 48 0.33 1.90 -14.57
C ALA A 48 -0.31 2.10 -13.17
N LEU A 49 0.47 2.52 -12.17
CA LEU A 49 -0.01 2.82 -10.82
C LEU A 49 -0.94 4.04 -10.79
N MET A 50 -0.59 5.10 -11.52
CA MET A 50 -1.42 6.30 -11.62
C MET A 50 -2.80 6.02 -12.21
N LYS A 51 -2.89 5.13 -13.21
CA LYS A 51 -4.18 4.66 -13.76
C LYS A 51 -5.05 3.95 -12.73
N LYS A 52 -4.47 3.47 -11.64
CA LYS A 52 -5.17 2.85 -10.50
C LYS A 52 -5.39 3.81 -9.32
N GLY A 53 -5.10 5.10 -9.50
CA GLY A 53 -5.20 6.10 -8.43
C GLY A 53 -4.10 6.01 -7.38
N ILE A 54 -3.01 5.28 -7.66
CA ILE A 54 -1.85 5.16 -6.75
C ILE A 54 -0.77 6.13 -7.23
N PHE A 55 -0.45 7.11 -6.40
CA PHE A 55 0.54 8.14 -6.70
C PHE A 55 1.79 7.93 -5.85
N CYS A 56 2.97 7.83 -6.50
CA CYS A 56 4.24 7.64 -5.82
C CYS A 56 5.08 8.92 -5.88
N THR A 57 5.52 9.42 -4.73
CA THR A 57 6.44 10.57 -4.62
C THR A 57 7.90 10.17 -4.85
N GLU A 58 8.24 8.91 -4.61
CA GLU A 58 9.60 8.37 -4.70
C GLU A 58 9.67 7.17 -5.66
N PRO A 59 9.87 7.41 -6.98
CA PRO A 59 9.85 6.38 -8.02
C PRO A 59 10.80 5.20 -7.81
N TYR A 60 11.97 5.47 -7.23
CA TYR A 60 13.00 4.46 -7.00
C TYR A 60 12.57 3.39 -5.99
N ARG A 61 11.49 3.63 -5.20
CA ARG A 61 10.94 2.65 -4.25
C ARG A 61 10.11 1.55 -4.93
N VAL A 62 9.59 1.81 -6.13
CA VAL A 62 8.68 0.88 -6.83
C VAL A 62 9.29 -0.52 -7.03
N PRO A 63 10.55 -0.67 -7.47
CA PRO A 63 11.16 -1.99 -7.63
C PRO A 63 11.33 -2.77 -6.33
N PHE A 64 11.40 -2.10 -5.17
CA PHE A 64 11.54 -2.80 -3.88
C PHE A 64 10.24 -3.51 -3.46
N ALA A 65 9.09 -3.10 -3.99
CA ALA A 65 7.81 -3.75 -3.71
C ALA A 65 7.80 -5.24 -4.15
N GLY A 66 8.61 -5.62 -5.16
CA GLY A 66 8.77 -7.00 -5.60
C GLY A 66 9.65 -7.87 -4.68
N LYS A 67 10.21 -7.31 -3.62
CA LYS A 67 11.11 -8.00 -2.67
C LYS A 67 10.55 -8.05 -1.24
N ILE A 68 9.27 -7.75 -1.06
CA ILE A 68 8.63 -7.71 0.26
C ILE A 68 8.25 -9.13 0.69
N ASP A 69 8.70 -9.54 1.88
CA ASP A 69 8.36 -10.85 2.47
C ASP A 69 7.27 -10.78 3.55
N SER A 70 6.94 -9.58 4.03
CA SER A 70 5.96 -9.38 5.10
C SER A 70 5.24 -8.05 4.92
N VAL A 71 3.92 -8.05 5.12
CA VAL A 71 3.07 -6.87 5.02
C VAL A 71 2.40 -6.63 6.36
N LEU A 72 2.60 -5.45 6.92
CA LEU A 72 1.96 -5.00 8.16
C LEU A 72 0.75 -4.15 7.78
N PHE A 73 -0.41 -4.49 8.34
CA PHE A 73 -1.63 -3.72 8.16
C PHE A 73 -1.95 -2.96 9.45
N ASP A 74 -2.23 -1.67 9.32
CA ASP A 74 -2.90 -0.93 10.38
C ASP A 74 -4.38 -1.31 10.43
N LYS A 75 -5.01 -1.21 11.60
CA LYS A 75 -6.40 -1.65 11.79
C LYS A 75 -7.39 -0.53 11.50
N THR A 76 -7.36 0.56 12.27
CA THR A 76 -8.37 1.61 12.19
C THR A 76 -8.05 2.58 11.05
N GLY A 77 -9.00 2.81 10.14
CA GLY A 77 -8.80 3.64 8.95
C GLY A 77 -8.14 2.91 7.77
N THR A 78 -7.75 1.63 7.94
CA THR A 78 -7.20 0.77 6.88
C THR A 78 -8.01 -0.51 6.72
N LEU A 79 -8.02 -1.41 7.71
CA LEU A 79 -8.81 -2.64 7.67
C LEU A 79 -10.27 -2.40 8.07
N THR A 80 -10.49 -1.54 9.07
CA THR A 80 -11.83 -1.11 9.50
C THR A 80 -12.00 0.36 9.22
N SER A 81 -13.24 0.80 9.01
CA SER A 81 -13.55 2.22 9.12
C SER A 81 -13.23 2.71 10.54
N ASP A 82 -12.91 3.99 10.63
CA ASP A 82 -12.85 4.79 11.85
C ASP A 82 -14.23 5.16 12.39
N LYS A 83 -15.31 4.89 11.64
CA LYS A 83 -16.69 5.12 12.03
C LYS A 83 -17.29 3.90 12.72
N LEU A 84 -18.08 4.15 13.75
CA LEU A 84 -18.90 3.13 14.38
C LEU A 84 -20.23 3.04 13.61
N VAL A 85 -20.59 1.83 13.20
CA VAL A 85 -21.87 1.55 12.55
C VAL A 85 -22.60 0.49 13.38
N PRO A 86 -23.83 0.75 13.85
CA PRO A 86 -24.60 -0.25 14.57
C PRO A 86 -24.87 -1.48 13.69
N VAL A 87 -24.37 -2.65 14.10
CA VAL A 87 -24.52 -3.90 13.32
C VAL A 87 -25.85 -4.59 13.63
N GLY A 88 -26.44 -4.35 14.80
CA GLY A 88 -27.69 -4.96 15.21
C GLY A 88 -28.01 -4.74 16.68
N VAL A 89 -29.10 -5.35 17.12
CA VAL A 89 -29.53 -5.39 18.52
C VAL A 89 -29.60 -6.83 18.99
N VAL A 90 -29.51 -7.01 20.29
CA VAL A 90 -29.69 -8.31 20.94
C VAL A 90 -30.95 -8.21 21.78
N ASN A 91 -32.01 -8.89 21.33
CA ASN A 91 -33.27 -8.91 22.07
C ASN A 91 -33.08 -9.68 23.38
N ALA A 92 -33.68 -9.19 24.47
CA ALA A 92 -33.66 -9.90 25.74
C ALA A 92 -34.38 -11.24 25.57
N ALA A 93 -33.65 -12.35 25.70
CA ALA A 93 -34.23 -13.68 25.62
C ALA A 93 -34.99 -14.01 26.91
N ALA A 94 -36.20 -14.55 26.78
CA ALA A 94 -36.97 -15.08 27.91
C ALA A 94 -36.43 -16.44 28.44
N GLY A 95 -35.19 -16.84 28.11
CA GLY A 95 -34.63 -18.16 28.45
C GLY A 95 -33.12 -18.31 28.19
N ALA A 96 -32.60 -19.50 28.47
CA ALA A 96 -31.16 -19.84 28.58
C ALA A 96 -30.37 -19.96 27.26
N ALA A 97 -30.95 -19.62 26.11
CA ALA A 97 -30.22 -19.64 24.84
C ALA A 97 -29.32 -18.39 24.71
N PRO A 98 -28.12 -18.51 24.11
CA PRO A 98 -27.28 -17.36 23.83
C PRO A 98 -28.06 -16.39 22.94
N PRO A 99 -28.14 -15.11 23.30
CA PRO A 99 -29.05 -14.21 22.64
C PRO A 99 -28.51 -13.89 21.24
N ALA A 100 -29.32 -14.15 20.22
CA ALA A 100 -28.94 -13.97 18.82
C ALA A 100 -28.99 -12.48 18.45
N GLN A 101 -27.95 -12.00 17.78
CA GLN A 101 -27.97 -10.67 17.18
C GLN A 101 -28.97 -10.65 16.03
N VAL A 102 -29.87 -9.68 16.05
CA VAL A 102 -30.82 -9.40 14.96
C VAL A 102 -30.57 -8.00 14.41
N GLU A 103 -31.01 -7.76 13.18
CA GLU A 103 -31.01 -6.40 12.64
C GLU A 103 -31.87 -5.48 13.52
N VAL A 104 -31.47 -4.20 13.62
CA VAL A 104 -32.16 -3.19 14.45
C VAL A 104 -33.66 -3.09 14.09
N ARG A 105 -34.01 -3.33 12.82
CA ARG A 105 -35.41 -3.32 12.33
C ARG A 105 -36.28 -4.43 12.91
N HIS A 106 -35.67 -5.51 13.40
CA HIS A 106 -36.34 -6.65 14.02
C HIS A 106 -36.18 -6.62 15.56
N ALA A 107 -35.91 -5.45 16.13
CA ALA A 107 -35.93 -5.25 17.57
C ALA A 107 -37.31 -5.62 18.15
N SER A 108 -37.35 -6.21 19.35
CA SER A 108 -38.61 -6.38 20.08
C SER A 108 -39.21 -5.01 20.39
N MET A 109 -40.52 -4.95 20.61
CA MET A 109 -41.20 -3.69 20.90
C MET A 109 -40.62 -3.01 22.15
N GLU A 110 -40.30 -3.78 23.19
CA GLU A 110 -39.69 -3.26 24.42
C GLU A 110 -38.30 -2.66 24.13
N CYS A 111 -37.48 -3.33 23.33
CA CYS A 111 -36.15 -2.86 22.96
C CYS A 111 -36.24 -1.59 22.09
N ALA A 112 -37.16 -1.55 21.13
CA ALA A 112 -37.39 -0.39 20.27
C ALA A 112 -37.84 0.83 21.07
N ILE A 113 -38.75 0.66 22.04
CA ILE A 113 -39.21 1.77 22.91
C ILE A 113 -38.05 2.32 23.74
N VAL A 114 -37.19 1.46 24.30
CA VAL A 114 -36.02 1.91 25.07
C VAL A 114 -35.03 2.65 24.17
N LEU A 115 -34.70 2.12 23.00
CA LEU A 115 -33.78 2.77 22.05
C LEU A 115 -34.31 4.13 21.56
N ALA A 116 -35.61 4.23 21.31
CA ALA A 116 -36.25 5.47 20.89
C ALA A 116 -36.48 6.46 22.05
N GLY A 117 -36.68 5.98 23.28
CA GLY A 117 -36.97 6.82 24.45
C GLY A 117 -35.72 7.31 25.18
N CYS A 118 -34.62 6.57 25.12
CA CYS A 118 -33.40 6.84 25.88
C CYS A 118 -32.28 7.39 24.99
N HIS A 119 -32.57 8.42 24.18
CA HIS A 119 -31.57 9.15 23.40
C HIS A 119 -31.53 10.64 23.77
N SER A 120 -30.45 11.33 23.39
CA SER A 120 -30.27 12.78 23.58
C SER A 120 -30.48 13.61 22.32
N LEU A 121 -30.90 13.00 21.21
CA LEU A 121 -31.16 13.69 19.94
C LEU A 121 -32.29 14.72 20.07
N VAL A 122 -32.07 15.91 19.51
CA VAL A 122 -33.03 17.03 19.49
C VAL A 122 -33.22 17.54 18.07
N SER A 123 -34.48 17.76 17.66
CA SER A 123 -34.82 18.38 16.37
C SER A 123 -35.08 19.87 16.55
N VAL A 124 -34.37 20.71 15.81
CA VAL A 124 -34.55 22.18 15.83
C VAL A 124 -35.53 22.59 14.73
N ALA A 125 -36.70 23.10 15.12
CA ALA A 125 -37.84 23.33 14.22
C ALA A 125 -37.57 24.32 13.08
N ASP A 126 -36.73 25.32 13.31
CA ASP A 126 -36.47 26.40 12.34
C ASP A 126 -35.44 26.02 11.26
N VAL A 127 -34.64 24.98 11.50
CA VAL A 127 -33.49 24.60 10.64
C VAL A 127 -33.61 23.18 10.08
N ALA A 128 -34.66 22.44 10.45
CA ALA A 128 -34.84 21.02 10.11
C ALA A 128 -33.57 20.18 10.39
N GLU A 129 -32.84 20.54 11.44
CA GLU A 129 -31.56 19.95 11.81
C GLU A 129 -31.72 19.09 13.07
N LEU A 130 -31.14 17.88 13.03
CA LEU A 130 -31.08 16.96 14.15
C LEU A 130 -29.72 17.10 14.82
N VAL A 131 -29.71 17.40 16.12
CA VAL A 131 -28.51 17.65 16.91
C VAL A 131 -28.35 16.56 17.97
N GLY A 132 -27.14 16.01 18.08
CA GLY A 132 -26.74 15.05 19.12
C GLY A 132 -25.51 14.27 18.68
N ASP A 133 -25.22 13.17 19.39
CA ASP A 133 -24.11 12.29 19.02
C ASP A 133 -24.39 11.61 17.65
N PRO A 134 -23.38 11.52 16.77
CA PRO A 134 -23.51 10.98 15.41
C PRO A 134 -23.63 9.45 15.33
#